data_AF-A0A5B6YJB5-F1
#
_entry.id   AF-A0A5B6YJB5-F1
#
_cell.length_a   1.000
_cell.length_b   1.000
_cell.length_c   1.000
_cell.angle_alpha   90.00
_cell.angle_beta   90.00
_cell.angle_gamma   90.00
#
_symmetry.space_group_name_H-M   'P 1'
#
loop_
_entity.id
_entity.type
_entity.pdbx_description
1 polymer ?
#
loop_
_entity_poly.entity_id
_entity_poly.type
_entity_poly.pdbx_seq_one_letter_code
_entity_poly.pdbx_strand_id
1 'polypeptide(L)'
;NQKYRDFCGKFDVGLLTGDVSLRPEASCLIMTTEILRSMLYKGADIIRDVVWEEVIIMLPRHINIVLLSATVPNTIEFADWIGRTKQKKIRVTGTTKRPVPLEHCIFYSGELYKICESEAFMPQGLKAAKDVLKKKNLSTVGGGTGTYHGSSAAHDGARAQKREN
;
A
#
# COMPACT_ATOMS: atom_id res chain seq x y z
N ASN A 1 2.09 -15.87 -2.72
CA ASN A 1 1.63 -16.51 -3.99
C ASN A 1 0.78 -15.63 -4.91
N GLN A 2 0.46 -14.35 -4.59
CA GLN A 2 -0.39 -13.51 -5.45
C GLN A 2 0.16 -13.34 -6.88
N LYS A 3 1.44 -12.97 -7.03
CA LYS A 3 2.07 -12.78 -8.34
C LYS A 3 2.03 -14.02 -9.23
N TYR A 4 2.23 -15.20 -8.66
CA TYR A 4 2.09 -16.46 -9.40
C TYR A 4 0.70 -16.61 -10.00
N ARG A 5 -0.36 -16.36 -9.21
CA ARG A 5 -1.75 -16.40 -9.71
C ARG A 5 -2.02 -15.35 -10.78
N ASP A 6 -1.48 -14.14 -10.62
CA ASP A 6 -1.66 -13.04 -11.57
C ASP A 6 -1.09 -13.37 -12.95
N PHE A 7 0.00 -14.16 -13.01
CA PHE A 7 0.71 -14.46 -14.24
C PHE A 7 0.48 -15.86 -14.80
N CYS A 8 0.15 -16.87 -13.98
CA CYS A 8 0.05 -18.26 -14.43
C CYS A 8 -1.07 -18.51 -15.45
N GLY A 9 -2.10 -17.65 -15.49
CA GLY A 9 -3.16 -17.70 -16.51
C GLY A 9 -2.79 -17.02 -17.84
N LYS A 10 -1.64 -16.34 -17.92
CA LYS A 10 -1.22 -15.55 -19.10
C LYS A 10 0.11 -16.02 -19.70
N PHE A 11 0.99 -16.58 -18.87
CA PHE A 11 2.35 -16.94 -19.25
C PHE A 11 2.74 -18.29 -18.66
N ASP A 12 3.80 -18.89 -19.21
CA ASP A 12 4.44 -20.08 -18.64
C ASP A 12 5.30 -19.67 -17.43
N VAL A 13 4.78 -19.94 -16.22
CA VAL A 13 5.34 -19.44 -14.95
C VAL A 13 5.47 -20.55 -13.91
N GLY A 14 6.65 -20.66 -13.31
CA GLY A 14 6.93 -21.50 -12.15
C GLY A 14 7.00 -20.70 -10.85
N LEU A 15 6.98 -21.40 -9.72
CA LEU A 15 7.12 -20.83 -8.38
C LEU A 15 8.13 -21.67 -7.60
N LEU A 16 9.18 -21.02 -7.10
CA LEU A 16 10.19 -21.64 -6.24
C LEU A 16 10.16 -20.95 -4.87
N THR A 17 9.84 -21.73 -3.84
CA THR A 17 9.94 -21.34 -2.42
C THR A 17 10.80 -22.35 -1.67
N GLY A 18 11.04 -22.12 -0.36
CA GLY A 18 11.80 -23.07 0.46
C GLY A 18 11.12 -24.44 0.59
N ASP A 19 9.79 -24.47 0.59
CA ASP A 19 9.01 -25.69 0.86
C ASP A 19 8.38 -26.30 -0.40
N VAL A 20 8.13 -25.48 -1.43
CA VAL A 20 7.35 -25.89 -2.61
C VAL A 20 8.04 -25.43 -3.89
N SER A 21 8.11 -26.36 -4.84
CA SER A 21 8.65 -26.12 -6.18
C SER A 21 7.60 -26.50 -7.22
N LEU A 22 7.04 -25.52 -7.93
CA LEU A 22 6.00 -25.70 -8.95
C LEU A 22 6.55 -25.30 -10.32
N ARG A 23 6.45 -26.21 -11.30
CA ARG A 23 6.96 -26.03 -12.68
C ARG A 23 8.36 -25.38 -12.74
N PRO A 24 9.42 -26.06 -12.24
CA PRO A 24 10.77 -25.50 -12.21
C PRO A 24 11.36 -25.24 -13.60
N GLU A 25 10.87 -25.96 -14.60
CA GLU A 25 11.27 -25.85 -16.01
C GLU A 25 10.57 -24.70 -16.76
N ALA A 26 9.71 -23.94 -16.08
CA ALA A 26 8.99 -22.84 -16.71
C ALA A 26 9.95 -21.73 -17.15
N SER A 27 9.62 -21.10 -18.28
CA SER A 27 10.41 -20.00 -18.85
C SER A 27 10.51 -18.76 -17.96
N CYS A 28 9.57 -18.55 -17.03
CA CYS A 28 9.62 -17.51 -16.02
C CYS A 28 9.44 -18.09 -14.62
N LEU A 29 10.38 -17.84 -13.72
CA LEU A 29 10.33 -18.32 -12.34
C LEU A 29 10.07 -17.18 -11.38
N ILE A 30 9.05 -17.34 -10.52
CA ILE A 30 8.81 -16.45 -9.40
C ILE A 30 9.44 -17.08 -8.16
N MET A 31 10.27 -16.32 -7.46
CA MET A 31 10.92 -16.75 -6.24
C MET A 31 11.17 -15.55 -5.32
N THR A 32 11.49 -15.82 -4.06
CA THR A 32 11.98 -14.76 -3.16
C THR A 32 13.46 -14.47 -3.46
N THR A 33 13.92 -13.29 -3.06
CA THR A 33 15.33 -12.90 -3.19
C THR A 33 16.26 -13.86 -2.43
N GLU A 34 15.79 -14.43 -1.32
CA GLU A 34 16.55 -15.43 -0.54
C GLU A 34 16.75 -16.73 -1.33
N ILE A 35 15.72 -17.23 -2.02
CA ILE A 35 15.85 -18.43 -2.87
C ILE A 35 16.83 -18.17 -4.02
N LEU A 36 16.73 -17.01 -4.67
CA LEU A 36 17.68 -16.61 -5.72
C LEU A 36 19.12 -16.52 -5.17
N ARG A 37 19.30 -15.95 -3.98
CA ARG A 37 20.59 -15.89 -3.29
C ARG A 37 21.16 -17.29 -3.06
N SER A 38 20.37 -18.21 -2.51
CA SER A 38 20.78 -19.59 -2.26
C SER A 38 21.20 -20.31 -3.55
N MET A 39 20.52 -20.05 -4.67
CA MET A 39 20.91 -20.59 -5.99
C MET A 39 22.26 -20.04 -6.46
N LEU A 40 22.53 -18.75 -6.25
CA LEU A 40 23.80 -18.13 -6.62
C LEU A 40 24.97 -18.67 -5.77
N TYR A 41 24.74 -18.92 -4.48
CA TYR A 41 25.73 -19.50 -3.57
C TYR A 41 25.85 -21.03 -3.64
N LYS A 42 25.11 -21.70 -4.54
CA LYS A 42 25.05 -23.17 -4.62
C LYS A 42 24.66 -23.85 -3.28
N GLY A 43 23.79 -23.21 -2.50
CA GLY A 43 23.25 -23.78 -1.26
C GLY A 43 24.04 -23.50 0.03
N ALA A 44 24.98 -22.56 0.04
CA ALA A 44 25.61 -22.12 1.29
C ALA A 44 24.69 -21.17 2.07
N ASP A 45 24.35 -21.53 3.31
CA ASP A 45 23.61 -20.66 4.23
C ASP A 45 24.55 -19.59 4.81
N ILE A 46 24.29 -18.33 4.46
CA ILE A 46 25.01 -17.17 4.98
C ILE A 46 23.99 -16.19 5.58
N ILE A 47 24.44 -15.49 6.61
CA ILE A 47 23.72 -14.58 7.52
C ILE A 47 22.72 -13.67 6.77
N ARG A 48 21.59 -13.38 7.44
CA ARG A 48 20.36 -12.82 6.86
C ARG A 48 20.30 -11.29 6.79
N ASP A 49 21.39 -10.61 6.45
CA ASP A 49 21.37 -9.16 6.31
C ASP A 49 21.48 -8.71 4.85
N VAL A 50 20.66 -7.71 4.49
CA VAL A 50 20.60 -7.00 3.19
C VAL A 50 20.77 -7.89 1.95
N VAL A 51 19.91 -8.90 1.85
CA VAL A 51 19.91 -9.97 0.81
C VAL A 51 19.99 -9.44 -0.63
N TRP A 52 19.41 -8.27 -0.92
CA TRP A 52 19.32 -7.76 -2.28
C TRP A 52 20.67 -7.23 -2.82
N GLU A 53 21.54 -6.66 -1.98
CA GLU A 53 22.85 -6.15 -2.40
C GLU A 53 23.75 -7.30 -2.86
N GLU A 54 23.79 -8.37 -2.06
CA GLU A 54 24.57 -9.58 -2.34
C GLU A 54 24.11 -10.24 -3.65
N VAL A 55 22.79 -10.41 -3.82
CA VAL A 55 22.22 -10.96 -5.05
C VAL A 55 22.63 -10.12 -6.23
N ILE A 56 22.48 -8.79 -6.15
CA ILE A 56 22.93 -7.91 -7.21
C ILE A 56 24.41 -8.17 -7.44
N ILE A 57 25.32 -7.99 -6.48
CA ILE A 57 26.77 -8.16 -6.65
C ILE A 57 27.15 -9.49 -7.30
N MET A 58 26.52 -10.59 -6.94
CA MET A 58 26.84 -11.94 -7.45
C MET A 58 26.26 -12.29 -8.82
N LEU A 59 25.20 -11.62 -9.28
CA LEU A 59 24.58 -11.96 -10.57
C LEU A 59 25.61 -12.02 -11.72
N PRO A 60 25.67 -13.11 -12.51
CA PRO A 60 26.54 -13.20 -13.68
C PRO A 60 26.38 -12.03 -14.66
N ARG A 61 27.49 -11.65 -15.34
CA ARG A 61 27.53 -10.48 -16.24
C ARG A 61 26.54 -10.55 -17.41
N HIS A 62 26.16 -11.75 -17.86
CA HIS A 62 25.23 -11.92 -18.98
C HIS A 62 23.77 -11.63 -18.59
N ILE A 63 23.44 -11.55 -17.29
CA ILE A 63 22.08 -11.30 -16.83
C ILE A 63 21.75 -9.81 -16.92
N ASN A 64 20.56 -9.49 -17.44
CA ASN A 64 20.02 -8.14 -17.45
C ASN A 64 19.07 -7.95 -16.26
N ILE A 65 19.06 -6.75 -15.67
CA ILE A 65 18.34 -6.47 -14.43
C ILE A 65 17.22 -5.46 -14.73
N VAL A 66 16.01 -5.78 -14.30
CA VAL A 66 14.86 -4.87 -14.28
C VAL A 66 14.47 -4.66 -12.83
N LEU A 67 14.52 -3.41 -12.37
CA LEU A 67 14.17 -3.04 -10.99
C LEU A 67 12.87 -2.23 -10.99
N LEU A 68 11.96 -2.59 -10.10
CA LEU A 68 10.68 -1.89 -9.92
C LEU A 68 10.62 -1.42 -8.47
N SER A 69 10.36 -0.12 -8.28
CA SER A 69 10.23 0.49 -6.96
C SER A 69 9.07 1.48 -6.95
N ALA A 70 8.56 1.78 -5.76
CA ALA A 70 7.75 2.97 -5.56
C ALA A 70 8.60 4.24 -5.74
N THR A 71 7.96 5.40 -5.73
CA THR A 71 8.65 6.69 -5.81
C THR A 71 9.61 6.85 -4.63
N VAL A 72 10.91 6.95 -4.92
CA VAL A 72 11.98 7.20 -3.93
C VAL A 72 12.88 8.34 -4.43
N PRO A 73 13.45 9.18 -3.54
CA PRO A 73 14.19 10.37 -3.96
C PRO A 73 15.60 10.07 -4.50
N ASN A 74 16.24 8.97 -4.10
CA ASN A 74 17.63 8.64 -4.39
C ASN A 74 17.82 7.64 -5.56
N THR A 75 16.91 7.65 -6.54
CA THR A 75 16.93 6.67 -7.65
C THR A 75 18.19 6.72 -8.51
N ILE A 76 18.75 7.91 -8.74
CA ILE A 76 19.95 8.08 -9.58
C ILE A 76 21.18 7.51 -8.89
N GLU A 77 21.41 7.85 -7.63
CA GLU A 77 22.53 7.32 -6.84
C GLU A 77 22.51 5.79 -6.78
N PHE A 78 21.32 5.23 -6.56
CA PHE A 78 21.12 3.80 -6.56
C PHE A 78 21.42 3.16 -7.93
N ALA A 79 20.93 3.75 -9.02
CA ALA A 79 21.20 3.29 -10.38
C ALA A 79 22.69 3.38 -10.73
N ASP A 80 23.39 4.42 -10.29
CA ASP A 80 24.83 4.62 -10.51
C ASP A 80 25.66 3.59 -9.73
N TRP A 81 25.25 3.25 -8.50
CA TRP A 81 25.86 2.16 -7.74
C TRP A 81 25.72 0.82 -8.48
N ILE A 82 24.51 0.46 -8.96
CA ILE A 82 24.30 -0.77 -9.75
C ILE A 82 25.14 -0.72 -11.03
N GLY A 83 25.13 0.41 -11.73
CA GLY A 83 25.81 0.57 -13.01
C GLY A 83 27.32 0.38 -12.89
N ARG A 84 27.94 0.91 -11.83
CA ARG A 84 29.36 0.69 -11.51
C ARG A 84 29.63 -0.76 -11.08
N THR A 85 28.81 -1.32 -10.19
CA THR A 85 28.99 -2.70 -9.69
C THR A 85 28.86 -3.73 -10.81
N LYS A 86 27.95 -3.51 -11.76
CA LYS A 86 27.68 -4.44 -12.88
C LYS A 86 28.32 -4.09 -14.19
N GLN A 87 28.98 -2.94 -14.29
CA GLN A 87 29.52 -2.43 -15.54
C GLN A 87 28.44 -2.45 -16.64
N LYS A 88 27.23 -2.00 -16.28
CA LYS A 88 26.04 -1.99 -17.15
C LYS A 88 25.40 -0.60 -17.13
N LYS A 89 24.92 -0.15 -18.29
CA LYS A 89 24.13 1.08 -18.36
C LYS A 89 22.75 0.84 -17.73
N ILE A 90 22.45 1.54 -16.64
CA ILE A 90 21.14 1.52 -15.99
C ILE A 90 20.35 2.75 -16.45
N ARG A 91 19.12 2.53 -16.91
CA ARG A 91 18.20 3.61 -17.32
C ARG A 91 17.15 3.78 -16.24
N VAL A 92 17.09 4.96 -15.63
CA VAL A 92 16.06 5.31 -14.66
C VAL A 92 14.86 5.91 -15.38
N THR A 93 13.66 5.43 -15.06
CA THR A 93 12.41 5.95 -15.60
C THR A 93 11.36 5.87 -14.50
N GLY A 94 10.55 6.92 -14.37
CA GLY A 94 9.54 7.00 -13.32
C GLY A 94 8.57 8.14 -13.56
N THR A 95 7.51 8.18 -12.75
CA THR A 95 6.52 9.24 -12.72
C THR A 95 6.26 9.64 -11.27
N THR A 96 6.11 10.94 -11.01
CA THR A 96 5.61 11.46 -9.73
C THR A 96 4.09 11.50 -9.69
N LYS A 97 3.43 11.48 -10.85
CA LYS A 97 1.97 11.54 -10.97
C LYS A 97 1.34 10.17 -10.73
N ARG A 98 0.39 10.11 -9.80
CA ARG A 98 -0.47 8.94 -9.58
C ARG A 98 -1.50 8.76 -10.71
N PRO A 99 -1.70 7.53 -11.24
CA PRO A 99 -2.74 7.26 -12.23
C PRO A 99 -4.16 7.49 -11.71
N VAL A 100 -4.39 7.16 -10.43
CA VAL A 100 -5.64 7.41 -9.72
C VAL A 100 -5.38 8.51 -8.70
N PRO A 101 -5.90 9.73 -8.90
CA PRO A 101 -5.78 10.83 -7.94
C PRO A 101 -6.34 10.44 -6.59
N LEU A 102 -5.70 10.91 -5.52
CA LEU A 102 -6.16 10.69 -4.15
C LEU A 102 -6.73 11.97 -3.54
N GLU A 103 -7.68 11.78 -2.64
CA GLU A 103 -8.20 12.81 -1.76
C GLU A 103 -7.84 12.44 -0.32
N HIS A 104 -7.45 13.43 0.49
CA HIS A 104 -7.27 13.23 1.92
C HIS A 104 -8.40 13.91 2.68
N CYS A 105 -9.06 13.17 3.56
CA CYS A 105 -10.17 13.64 4.37
C CYS A 105 -9.89 13.45 5.85
N ILE A 106 -10.39 14.35 6.68
CA ILE A 106 -10.50 14.18 8.13
C ILE A 106 -11.90 13.67 8.43
N PHE A 107 -12.02 12.58 9.18
CA PHE A 107 -13.32 12.13 9.70
C PHE A 107 -13.53 12.65 11.12
N TYR A 108 -14.58 13.43 11.35
CA TYR A 108 -14.91 13.94 12.68
C TYR A 108 -16.42 14.11 12.88
N SER A 109 -16.91 13.63 14.03
CA SER A 109 -18.32 13.74 14.44
C SER A 109 -19.33 13.24 13.40
N GLY A 110 -18.99 12.15 12.68
CA GLY A 110 -19.86 11.55 11.67
C GLY A 110 -19.67 12.09 10.25
N GLU A 111 -18.89 13.16 10.08
CA GLU A 111 -18.72 13.86 8.81
C GLU A 111 -17.28 13.74 8.28
N LEU A 112 -17.13 13.75 6.95
CA LEU A 112 -15.84 13.79 6.27
C LEU A 112 -15.53 15.22 5.79
N TYR A 113 -14.35 15.71 6.12
CA TYR A 113 -13.86 17.03 5.72
C TYR A 113 -12.67 16.85 4.78
N LYS A 114 -12.86 17.11 3.49
CA LYS A 114 -11.80 17.05 2.47
C LYS A 114 -10.75 18.14 2.72
N ILE A 115 -9.48 17.75 2.90
CA ILE A 115 -8.36 18.67 3.21
C ILE A 115 -7.26 18.70 2.14
N CYS A 116 -7.26 17.75 1.22
CA CYS A 116 -6.32 17.71 0.12
C CYS A 116 -6.97 17.03 -1.08
N GLU A 117 -6.78 17.58 -2.27
CA GLU A 117 -7.24 17.02 -3.52
C GLU A 117 -6.15 17.19 -4.57
N SER A 118 -5.78 16.12 -5.27
CA SER A 118 -4.75 16.16 -6.31
C SER A 118 -3.44 16.81 -5.83
N GLU A 119 -2.99 16.46 -4.62
CA GLU A 119 -1.80 17.01 -3.94
C GLU A 119 -1.87 18.50 -3.56
N ALA A 120 -2.99 19.18 -3.82
CA ALA A 120 -3.24 20.55 -3.39
C ALA A 120 -3.92 20.57 -2.03
N PHE A 121 -3.29 21.24 -1.06
CA PHE A 121 -3.88 21.44 0.26
C PHE A 121 -5.09 22.38 0.19
N MET A 122 -6.18 22.02 0.88
CA MET A 122 -7.44 22.76 0.95
C MET A 122 -7.66 23.29 2.38
N PRO A 123 -7.29 24.55 2.67
CA PRO A 123 -7.40 25.12 4.01
C PRO A 123 -8.83 25.17 4.54
N GLN A 124 -9.82 25.28 3.65
CA GLN A 124 -11.23 25.39 4.02
C GLN A 124 -11.73 24.15 4.75
N GLY A 125 -11.37 22.95 4.28
CA GLY A 125 -11.75 21.70 4.94
C GLY A 125 -11.15 21.56 6.33
N LEU A 126 -9.89 21.97 6.51
CA LEU A 126 -9.25 21.97 7.82
C LEU A 126 -9.91 22.97 8.77
N LYS A 127 -10.27 24.16 8.27
CA LYS A 127 -10.99 25.16 9.05
C LYS A 127 -12.35 24.64 9.48
N ALA A 128 -13.12 24.05 8.56
CA ALA A 128 -14.42 23.46 8.85
C ALA A 128 -14.34 22.38 9.94
N ALA A 129 -13.38 21.45 9.83
CA ALA A 129 -13.17 20.42 10.84
C ALA A 129 -12.83 21.02 12.23
N LYS A 130 -11.96 22.06 12.27
CA LYS A 130 -11.59 22.75 13.52
C LYS A 130 -12.77 23.50 14.14
N ASP A 131 -13.63 24.12 13.33
CA ASP A 131 -14.78 24.87 13.81
C ASP A 131 -15.80 23.95 14.49
N VAL A 132 -16.03 22.75 13.95
CA VAL A 132 -16.91 21.73 14.58
C VAL A 132 -16.29 21.18 15.87
N LEU A 133 -14.98 20.93 15.89
CA LEU A 133 -14.26 20.53 17.10
C LEU A 133 -14.41 21.56 18.23
N LYS A 134 -14.24 22.85 17.93
CA LYS A 134 -14.42 23.94 18.91
C LYS A 134 -15.86 24.00 19.43
N LYS A 135 -16.85 23.98 18.54
CA LYS A 135 -18.28 24.00 18.93
C LYS A 135 -18.62 22.86 19.89
N LYS A 136 -18.12 21.65 19.62
CA LYS A 136 -18.36 20.50 20.50
C LYS A 136 -17.69 20.68 21.86
N ASN A 137 -16.43 21.12 21.92
CA ASN A 137 -15.74 21.37 23.19
C ASN A 137 -16.44 22.45 24.05
N LEU A 138 -17.00 23.49 23.42
CA LEU A 138 -17.83 24.49 24.11
C LEU A 138 -19.15 23.88 24.64
N SER A 139 -19.77 22.98 23.89
CA SER A 139 -21.00 22.29 24.33
C SER A 139 -20.78 21.28 25.48
N THR A 140 -19.61 20.65 25.57
CA THR A 140 -19.29 19.71 26.66
C THR A 140 -18.96 20.42 27.98
N VAL A 141 -18.52 21.68 27.94
CA VAL A 141 -18.16 22.46 29.14
C VAL A 141 -19.38 23.23 29.72
N GLY A 142 -20.45 23.44 28.93
CA GLY A 142 -21.64 24.18 29.36
C GLY A 142 -22.85 23.34 29.80
N GLY A 143 -22.81 22.01 29.66
CA GLY A 143 -23.97 21.11 29.86
C GLY A 143 -23.97 20.41 31.21
N GLY A 144 -24.08 21.17 32.30
CA GLY A 144 -24.03 20.65 33.67
C GLY A 144 -25.07 21.28 34.59
N THR A 145 -26.32 21.41 34.17
CA THR A 145 -27.52 21.46 35.05
C THR A 145 -28.77 21.49 34.17
N GLY A 146 -29.68 20.54 34.37
CA GLY A 146 -30.92 20.46 33.56
C GLY A 146 -31.72 19.19 33.80
N THR A 147 -32.22 19.05 35.02
CA THR A 147 -33.48 18.41 35.44
C THR A 147 -34.14 17.39 34.50
N TYR A 148 -34.18 16.14 34.96
CA TYR A 148 -35.18 15.16 34.53
C TYR A 148 -36.59 15.74 34.76
N HIS A 149 -37.34 15.95 33.68
CA HIS A 149 -38.80 16.01 33.71
C HIS A 149 -39.32 14.89 32.81
N GLY A 150 -39.81 13.84 33.46
CA GLY A 150 -40.72 12.91 32.80
C GLY A 150 -42.12 13.51 32.81
N SER A 151 -42.79 13.48 31.66
CA SER A 151 -44.23 13.21 31.58
C SER A 151 -44.62 12.84 30.16
N SER A 152 -45.35 11.75 30.11
CA SER A 152 -45.88 10.97 29.01
C SER A 152 -46.99 11.68 28.21
N ALA A 153 -47.14 11.36 26.93
CA ALA A 153 -48.42 11.02 26.32
C ALA A 153 -48.24 10.44 24.91
N ALA A 154 -48.98 9.38 24.65
CA ALA A 154 -48.96 8.52 23.47
C ALA A 154 -49.61 9.18 22.23
N HIS A 155 -49.20 8.76 21.03
CA HIS A 155 -50.19 8.29 20.07
C HIS A 155 -49.62 7.27 19.07
N ASP A 156 -50.48 6.28 18.86
CA ASP A 156 -50.43 5.01 18.16
C ASP A 156 -50.17 5.08 16.64
N GLY A 157 -49.74 3.97 16.04
CA GLY A 157 -49.72 3.85 14.57
C GLY A 157 -48.78 2.83 13.94
N ALA A 158 -48.76 1.59 14.41
CA ALA A 158 -48.17 0.48 13.67
C ALA A 158 -48.94 0.20 12.36
N ARG A 159 -48.25 0.05 11.22
CA ARG A 159 -48.83 -0.67 10.06
C ARG A 159 -47.79 -1.42 9.21
N ALA A 160 -47.71 -2.71 9.55
CA ALA A 160 -47.66 -3.88 8.68
C ALA A 160 -46.68 -3.94 7.49
N GLN A 161 -45.68 -4.82 7.66
CA GLN A 161 -45.08 -5.61 6.58
C GLN A 161 -46.15 -6.43 5.85
N LYS A 162 -46.11 -6.44 4.52
CA LYS A 162 -46.85 -7.38 3.67
C LYS A 162 -45.85 -8.21 2.87
N ARG A 163 -45.82 -9.52 3.15
CA ARG A 163 -45.29 -10.59 2.29
C ARG A 163 -46.33 -10.98 1.23
N GLU A 164 -45.83 -11.65 0.18
CA GLU A 164 -46.46 -12.43 -0.92
C GLU A 164 -45.88 -11.92 -2.26
N ASN A 165 -45.29 -12.71 -3.17
CA ASN A 165 -45.10 -14.15 -3.32
C ASN A 165 -43.72 -14.40 -3.93
#